data_AF-A0A1Q3GT06-F1
#
_entry.id   AF-A0A1Q3GT06-F1
#
_cell.length_a   1.000
_cell.length_b   1.000
_cell.length_c   1.000
_cell.angle_alpha   90.00
_cell.angle_beta   90.00
_cell.angle_gamma   90.00
#
_symmetry.space_group_name_H-M   'P 1'
#
loop_
_entity.id
_entity.type
_entity.pdbx_description
1 polymer ?
#
loop_
_entity_poly.entity_id
_entity_poly.type
_entity_poly.pdbx_seq_one_letter_code
_entity_poly.pdbx_strand_id
1 'polypeptide(L)'
;MKTRKTPQEKKRLSYLKDCRNAYGESDKGSRTSIRFRKRYVNKAYRKTIRQNLLAKGELHDEQVVDDIQNKVLAVKRKFWQKAEDMPLGEYIQQRRSYRRQQGKIASSVH
;
A
#
# COMPACT_ATOMS: atom_id res chain seq x y z
N MET A 1 -24.06 24.79 13.48
CA MET A 1 -23.07 25.41 14.40
C MET A 1 -22.03 24.38 14.84
N LYS A 2 -20.74 24.75 14.91
CA LYS A 2 -19.68 23.86 15.40
C LYS A 2 -19.78 23.74 16.92
N THR A 3 -20.09 22.56 17.44
CA THR A 3 -20.14 22.32 18.90
C THR A 3 -18.76 22.58 19.52
N ARG A 4 -18.75 23.28 20.65
CA ARG A 4 -17.53 23.65 21.36
C ARG A 4 -17.00 22.42 22.08
N LYS A 5 -15.92 21.84 21.54
CA LYS A 5 -15.35 20.59 22.07
C LYS A 5 -14.53 20.83 23.32
N THR A 6 -14.64 19.92 24.28
CA THR A 6 -13.79 19.91 25.47
C THR A 6 -12.34 19.61 25.10
N PRO A 7 -11.35 19.97 25.94
CA PRO A 7 -9.96 19.58 25.72
C PRO A 7 -9.78 18.05 25.55
N GLN A 8 -10.52 17.25 26.31
CA GLN A 8 -10.48 15.79 26.25
C GLN A 8 -11.00 15.27 24.91
N GLU A 9 -12.10 15.82 24.41
CA GLU A 9 -12.65 15.49 23.09
C GLU A 9 -11.70 15.89 21.96
N LYS A 10 -11.06 17.07 22.06
CA LYS A 10 -10.03 17.50 21.10
C LYS A 10 -8.86 16.51 21.08
N LYS A 11 -8.39 16.06 22.24
CA LYS A 11 -7.30 15.08 22.35
C LYS A 11 -7.69 13.73 21.76
N ARG A 12 -8.90 13.23 22.06
CA ARG A 12 -9.43 11.99 21.47
C ARG A 12 -9.50 12.09 19.95
N LEU A 13 -10.00 13.20 19.42
CA LEU A 13 -10.08 13.42 17.98
C LEU A 13 -8.70 13.50 17.32
N SER A 14 -7.73 14.12 17.99
CA SER A 14 -6.34 14.12 17.51
C SER A 14 -5.82 12.69 17.39
N TYR A 15 -6.02 11.83 18.41
CA TYR A 15 -5.56 10.44 18.36
C TYR A 15 -6.21 9.60 17.26
N LEU A 16 -7.45 9.93 16.88
CA LEU A 16 -8.19 9.23 15.83
C LEU A 16 -7.91 9.76 14.42
N LYS A 17 -7.61 11.05 14.28
CA LYS A 17 -7.57 11.73 12.97
C LYS A 17 -6.19 12.20 12.53
N ASP A 18 -5.25 12.43 13.46
CA ASP A 18 -3.85 12.66 13.11
C ASP A 18 -3.24 11.31 12.72
N CYS A 19 -2.83 11.15 11.46
CA CYS A 19 -2.22 9.92 10.97
C CYS A 19 -0.71 10.11 10.79
N ARG A 20 0.06 9.05 11.06
CA ARG A 20 1.51 9.02 10.98
C ARG A 20 1.98 7.87 10.09
N ASN A 21 3.05 8.13 9.36
CA ASN A 21 3.72 7.09 8.58
C ASN A 21 4.42 6.09 9.53
N ALA A 22 3.93 4.86 9.56
CA ALA A 22 4.47 3.76 10.37
C ALA A 22 5.31 2.76 9.56
N TYR A 23 5.49 2.99 8.26
CA TYR A 23 6.07 2.01 7.31
C TYR A 23 7.57 2.19 7.07
N GLY A 24 8.27 2.93 7.92
CA GLY A 24 9.74 3.10 7.89
C GLY A 24 10.27 4.03 6.79
N GLU A 25 9.42 4.46 5.86
CA GLU A 25 9.79 5.44 4.84
C GLU A 25 9.70 6.88 5.37
N SER A 26 10.51 7.79 4.85
CA SER A 26 10.35 9.23 5.15
C SER A 26 9.13 9.81 4.41
N ASP A 27 8.58 10.93 4.91
CA ASP A 27 7.48 11.67 4.24
C ASP A 27 7.82 12.04 2.79
N LYS A 28 9.08 12.36 2.52
CA LYS A 28 9.53 12.71 1.16
C LYS A 28 9.70 11.48 0.28
N GLY A 29 10.16 10.36 0.85
CA GLY A 29 10.27 9.09 0.16
C GLY A 29 8.91 8.59 -0.33
N SER A 30 7.92 8.55 0.58
CA SER A 30 6.59 7.96 0.31
C SER A 30 5.88 8.62 -0.88
N ARG A 31 6.05 9.93 -1.05
CA ARG A 31 5.50 10.68 -2.19
C ARG A 31 6.00 10.15 -3.54
N THR A 32 7.26 9.74 -3.61
CA THR A 32 7.89 9.24 -4.84
C THR A 32 7.69 7.73 -5.01
N SER A 33 7.80 6.95 -3.93
CA SER A 33 7.69 5.50 -3.94
C SER A 33 6.29 5.02 -4.34
N ILE A 34 5.24 5.68 -3.85
CA ILE A 34 3.84 5.39 -4.21
C ILE A 34 3.63 5.59 -5.72
N ARG A 35 4.07 6.74 -6.25
CA ARG A 35 3.97 7.04 -7.69
C ARG A 35 4.76 6.02 -8.51
N PHE A 36 5.97 5.69 -8.07
CA PHE A 36 6.84 4.72 -8.72
C PHE A 36 6.19 3.33 -8.76
N ARG A 37 5.69 2.83 -7.62
CA ARG A 37 5.05 1.51 -7.52
C ARG A 37 3.80 1.42 -8.38
N LYS A 38 2.92 2.44 -8.35
CA LYS A 38 1.76 2.53 -9.26
C LYS A 38 2.17 2.42 -10.72
N ARG A 39 3.18 3.20 -11.13
CA ARG A 39 3.70 3.18 -12.50
C ARG A 39 4.29 1.81 -12.85
N TYR A 40 5.09 1.24 -11.95
CA TYR A 40 5.79 -0.01 -12.16
C TYR A 40 4.81 -1.18 -12.36
N VAL A 41 3.81 -1.33 -11.50
CA VAL A 41 2.81 -2.41 -11.60
C VAL A 41 2.05 -2.35 -12.92
N ASN A 42 1.59 -1.15 -13.32
CA ASN A 42 0.90 -0.97 -14.58
C ASN A 42 1.81 -1.17 -15.80
N LYS A 43 3.06 -0.71 -15.73
CA LYS A 43 4.04 -0.88 -16.82
C LYS A 43 4.40 -2.36 -17.00
N ALA A 44 4.62 -3.09 -15.91
CA ALA A 44 4.92 -4.52 -15.95
C ALA A 44 3.76 -5.30 -16.58
N TYR A 45 2.53 -5.06 -16.12
CA TYR A 45 1.33 -5.71 -16.68
C TYR A 45 1.18 -5.46 -18.19
N ARG A 46 1.25 -4.20 -18.62
CA ARG A 46 1.17 -3.86 -20.06
C ARG A 46 2.31 -4.45 -20.88
N LYS A 47 3.53 -4.51 -20.32
CA LYS A 47 4.68 -5.13 -20.98
C LYS A 47 4.42 -6.62 -21.21
N THR A 48 3.95 -7.34 -20.20
CA THR A 48 3.63 -8.77 -20.30
C THR A 48 2.54 -9.03 -21.33
N ILE A 49 1.44 -8.26 -21.32
CA ILE A 49 0.39 -8.38 -22.34
C ILE A 49 0.96 -8.17 -23.74
N ARG A 50 1.75 -7.09 -23.94
CA ARG A 50 2.35 -6.81 -25.24
C ARG A 50 3.27 -7.93 -25.71
N GLN A 51 4.05 -8.52 -24.81
CA GLN A 51 4.91 -9.65 -25.15
C GLN A 51 4.11 -10.88 -25.58
N ASN A 52 2.98 -11.17 -24.93
CA ASN A 52 2.09 -12.26 -25.32
C ASN A 52 1.41 -12.01 -26.67
N LEU A 53 1.05 -10.76 -26.97
CA LEU A 53 0.47 -10.36 -28.27
C LEU A 53 1.48 -10.38 -29.42
N LEU A 54 2.76 -10.14 -29.13
CA LEU A 54 3.85 -10.20 -30.12
C LEU A 54 4.39 -11.62 -30.33
N ALA A 55 3.67 -12.65 -29.86
CA ALA A 55 4.03 -14.04 -30.14
C ALA A 55 4.15 -14.22 -31.66
N LYS A 56 5.32 -14.67 -32.10
CA LYS A 56 5.65 -14.79 -33.53
C LYS A 56 4.89 -15.98 -34.12
N GLY A 57 3.84 -15.69 -34.87
CA GLY A 57 3.07 -16.64 -35.66
C GLY A 57 2.20 -15.89 -36.67
N GLU A 58 1.84 -16.53 -37.77
CA GLU A 58 0.88 -15.96 -38.70
C GLU A 58 -0.51 -15.97 -38.05
N LEU A 59 -1.15 -14.81 -37.92
CA LEU A 59 -2.47 -14.62 -37.29
C LEU A 59 -3.63 -15.28 -38.08
N HIS A 60 -3.32 -16.14 -39.04
CA HIS A 60 -4.28 -16.87 -39.86
C HIS A 60 -4.54 -18.29 -39.36
N ASP A 61 -3.72 -18.80 -38.43
CA ASP A 61 -3.98 -20.06 -37.73
C ASP A 61 -4.84 -19.81 -36.48
N GLU A 62 -6.05 -20.39 -36.48
CA GLU A 62 -7.02 -20.29 -35.40
C GLU A 62 -6.46 -20.80 -34.06
N GLN A 63 -5.61 -21.84 -34.10
CA GLN A 63 -4.97 -22.41 -32.89
C GLN A 63 -3.97 -21.41 -32.28
N VAL A 64 -3.24 -20.67 -33.12
CA VAL A 64 -2.30 -19.63 -32.66
C VAL A 64 -3.04 -18.46 -32.03
N VAL A 65 -4.19 -18.08 -32.59
CA VAL A 65 -5.04 -17.00 -32.06
C VAL A 65 -5.60 -17.38 -30.69
N ASP A 66 -6.15 -18.59 -30.55
CA ASP A 66 -6.69 -19.10 -29.28
C ASP A 66 -5.62 -19.17 -28.18
N ASP A 67 -4.41 -19.65 -28.54
CA ASP A 67 -3.28 -19.70 -27.62
C ASP A 67 -2.86 -18.31 -27.12
N ILE A 68 -2.81 -17.31 -28.00
CA ILE A 68 -2.50 -15.92 -27.64
C ILE A 68 -3.59 -15.38 -26.72
N GLN A 69 -4.87 -15.60 -27.06
CA GLN A 69 -6.00 -15.18 -26.24
C GLN A 69 -5.92 -15.77 -24.83
N ASN A 70 -5.72 -17.09 -24.72
CA ASN A 70 -5.58 -17.78 -23.43
C ASN A 70 -4.40 -17.23 -22.62
N LYS A 71 -3.25 -17.00 -23.25
CA LYS A 71 -2.07 -16.41 -22.59
C LYS A 71 -2.34 -15.00 -22.09
N VAL A 72 -3.05 -14.16 -22.84
CA VAL A 72 -3.40 -12.80 -22.42
C VAL A 72 -4.40 -12.82 -21.27
N LEU A 73 -5.45 -13.64 -21.35
CA LEU A 73 -6.46 -13.79 -20.30
C LEU A 73 -5.87 -14.34 -19.00
N ALA A 74 -4.85 -15.18 -19.08
CA ALA A 74 -4.14 -15.71 -17.91
C ALA A 74 -3.26 -14.67 -17.19
N VAL A 75 -2.91 -13.53 -17.82
CA VAL A 75 -2.05 -12.53 -17.19
C VAL A 75 -2.78 -11.82 -16.06
N LYS A 76 -2.29 -11.99 -14.83
CA LYS A 76 -2.77 -11.24 -13.67
C LYS A 76 -1.88 -10.05 -13.36
N ARG A 77 -2.50 -8.89 -13.16
CA ARG A 77 -1.79 -7.70 -12.66
C ARG A 77 -1.32 -7.98 -11.22
N LYS A 78 -0.06 -7.62 -10.91
CA LYS A 78 0.44 -7.67 -9.54
C LYS A 78 -0.48 -6.87 -8.62
N PHE A 79 -0.87 -7.47 -7.49
CA PHE A 79 -1.69 -6.80 -6.50
C PHE A 79 -0.83 -5.79 -5.76
N TRP A 80 -1.17 -4.50 -5.90
CA TRP A 80 -0.54 -3.42 -5.16
C TRP A 80 -1.60 -2.39 -4.83
N GLN A 81 -1.60 -1.97 -3.57
CA GLN A 81 -2.49 -0.96 -3.05
C GLN A 81 -1.69 -0.02 -2.15
N LYS A 82 -2.06 1.26 -2.16
CA LYS A 82 -1.53 2.21 -1.18
C LYS A 82 -2.14 1.84 0.18
N ALA A 83 -1.31 1.57 1.17
CA ALA A 83 -1.75 1.44 2.56
C ALA A 83 -2.01 2.82 3.17
N GLU A 84 -2.99 2.89 4.06
CA GLU A 84 -3.32 4.11 4.81
C GLU A 84 -2.29 4.35 5.92
N ASP A 85 -2.08 5.61 6.28
CA ASP A 85 -1.23 5.97 7.41
C ASP A 85 -1.91 5.58 8.73
N MET A 86 -1.12 5.23 9.73
CA MET A 86 -1.62 4.73 11.01
C MET A 86 -2.14 5.87 11.90
N PRO A 87 -3.30 5.75 12.56
CA PRO A 87 -3.77 6.73 13.53
C PRO A 87 -2.76 6.97 14.65
N LEU A 88 -2.64 8.21 15.13
CA LEU A 88 -1.67 8.62 16.14
C LEU A 88 -1.82 7.80 17.44
N GLY A 89 -3.06 7.46 17.82
CA GLY A 89 -3.31 6.62 19.00
C GLY A 89 -2.64 5.25 18.89
N GLU A 90 -2.83 4.56 17.76
CA GLU A 90 -2.23 3.25 17.48
C GLU A 90 -0.71 3.36 17.37
N TYR A 91 -0.21 4.39 16.68
CA TYR A 91 1.22 4.64 16.53
C TYR A 91 1.91 4.83 17.89
N ILE A 92 1.30 5.58 18.82
CA ILE A 92 1.83 5.75 20.18
C ILE A 92 1.82 4.44 20.95
N GLN A 93 0.74 3.65 20.88
CA GLN A 93 0.66 2.35 21.54
C GLN A 93 1.73 1.38 21.02
N GLN A 94 1.92 1.34 19.70
CA GLN A 94 2.95 0.53 19.07
C GLN A 94 4.35 0.96 19.52
N ARG A 95 4.65 2.27 19.51
CA ARG A 95 5.94 2.81 19.99
C ARG A 95 6.20 2.51 21.47
N ARG A 96 5.17 2.58 22.32
CA ARG A 96 5.29 2.21 23.75
C ARG A 96 5.59 0.72 23.90
N SER A 97 4.92 -0.13 23.14
CA SER A 97 5.13 -1.58 23.16
C SER A 97 6.55 -1.95 22.74
N TYR A 98 7.06 -1.36 21.66
CA TYR A 98 8.45 -1.54 21.26
C TYR A 98 9.44 -1.05 22.32
N ARG A 99 9.21 0.11 22.94
CA ARG A 99 10.09 0.61 24.00
C ARG A 99 10.11 -0.30 25.23
N ARG A 100 8.96 -0.91 25.60
CA ARG A 100 8.88 -1.90 26.68
C ARG A 100 9.67 -3.17 26.34
N GLN A 101 9.49 -3.71 25.12
CA GLN A 101 10.26 -4.87 24.65
C GLN A 101 11.77 -4.61 24.67
N GLN A 102 12.18 -3.36 24.44
CA GLN A 102 13.58 -2.92 24.46
C GLN A 102 14.07 -2.52 25.87
N GLY A 103 13.27 -2.71 26.93
CA GLY A 103 13.64 -2.36 28.31
C GLY A 103 13.76 -0.85 28.59
N LYS A 104 13.35 0.02 27.66
CA LYS A 104 13.47 1.49 27.78
C LYS A 104 12.38 2.13 28.64
N ILE A 105 11.31 1.39 28.93
CA ILE A 105 10.20 1.80 29.78
C ILE A 105 9.79 0.56 30.59
N ALA A 106 9.49 0.74 31.88
CA ALA A 106 8.97 -0.32 32.73
C ALA A 106 7.76 -1.03 32.06
N SER A 107 7.75 -2.36 32.11
CA SER A 107 6.54 -3.13 31.87
C SER A 107 5.48 -2.68 32.88
N SER A 108 4.28 -2.32 32.42
CA SER A 108 3.22 -2.04 33.37
C SER A 108 2.86 -3.37 34.03
N VAL A 109 3.26 -3.52 35.29
CA VAL A 109 2.72 -4.54 36.18
C VAL A 109 1.21 -4.26 36.25
N HIS A 110 0.39 -5.24 35.93
CA HIS A 110 -1.03 -5.27 36.26
C HIS A 110 -1.21 -6.36 37.29
#